data_AF-A0A920V7E9-F1
#
_entry.id   AF-A0A920V7E9-F1
#
_cell.length_a   1.000
_cell.length_b   1.000
_cell.length_c   1.000
_cell.angle_alpha   90.00
_cell.angle_beta   90.00
_cell.angle_gamma   90.00
#
_symmetry.space_group_name_H-M   'P 1'
#
loop_
_entity.id
_entity.type
_entity.pdbx_description
1 polymer ?
#
loop_
_entity_poly.entity_id
_entity_poly.type
_entity_poly.pdbx_seq_one_letter_code
_entity_poly.pdbx_strand_id
1 'polypeptide(L)' 'MAIKSDRWIKTMARDHGMIEPFVEKQVRYDDGRV' A
#
# COMPACT_ATOMS: atom_id res chain seq x y z
N MET A 1 -4.44 20.64 -3.02
CA MET A 1 -4.58 19.17 -2.87
C MET A 1 -3.89 18.74 -1.59
N ALA A 2 -4.48 17.83 -0.82
CA ALA A 2 -3.90 17.33 0.43
C ALA A 2 -3.44 15.88 0.26
N ILE A 3 -2.27 15.55 0.82
CA ILE A 3 -1.78 14.17 0.91
C ILE A 3 -2.59 13.45 1.99
N LYS A 4 -3.03 12.22 1.68
CA LYS A 4 -3.82 11.40 2.60
C LYS A 4 -2.91 10.47 3.42
N SER A 5 -3.29 10.22 4.66
CA SER A 5 -2.53 9.35 5.57
C SER A 5 -2.61 7.89 5.14
N ASP A 6 -1.60 7.11 5.54
CA ASP A 6 -1.55 5.66 5.33
C ASP A 6 -2.82 4.95 5.84
N ARG A 7 -3.33 5.36 7.01
CA ARG A 7 -4.57 4.83 7.58
C ARG A 7 -5.75 4.98 6.62
N TRP A 8 -5.89 6.14 5.98
CA TRP A 8 -6.99 6.36 5.03
C TRP A 8 -6.81 5.46 3.79
N ILE A 9 -5.59 5.37 3.27
CA ILE A 9 -5.28 4.55 2.09
C ILE A 9 -5.62 3.09 2.37
N LYS A 10 -5.26 2.57 3.55
CA LYS A 10 -5.58 1.20 4.00
C LYS A 10 -7.08 0.93 4.05
N THR A 11 -7.84 1.83 4.69
CA THR A 11 -9.30 1.68 4.77
C THR A 11 -9.94 1.67 3.39
N MET A 12 -9.50 2.56 2.49
CA MET A 12 -10.06 2.61 1.14
C MET A 12 -9.69 1.40 0.28
N ALA A 13 -8.45 0.92 0.36
CA ALA A 13 -8.04 -0.27 -0.34
C ALA A 13 -8.81 -1.51 0.15
N ARG A 14 -8.94 -1.68 1.47
CA ARG A 14 -9.59 -2.85 2.10
C ARG A 14 -11.11 -2.85 1.95
N ASP A 15 -11.76 -1.71 2.22
CA ASP A 15 -13.22 -1.67 2.37
C ASP A 15 -13.93 -1.28 1.06
N HIS A 16 -13.21 -0.61 0.15
CA HIS A 16 -13.78 -0.10 -1.10
C HIS A 16 -13.07 -0.65 -2.36
N GLY A 17 -12.09 -1.54 -2.23
CA GLY A 17 -11.38 -2.12 -3.38
C GLY A 17 -10.62 -1.08 -4.20
N MET A 18 -10.22 0.03 -3.58
CA MET A 18 -9.57 1.15 -4.30
C MET A 18 -8.24 0.72 -4.95
N ILE A 19 -7.57 -0.30 -4.41
CA ILE A 19 -6.30 -0.84 -4.90
C ILE A 19 -6.35 -2.36 -4.76
N GLU A 20 -6.15 -3.09 -5.87
CA GLU A 20 -6.12 -4.55 -5.86
C GLU A 20 -5.03 -5.09 -6.82
N PRO A 21 -4.13 -5.99 -6.37
CA PRO A 21 -3.94 -6.45 -4.99
C PRO A 21 -3.33 -5.36 -4.08
N PHE A 22 -3.70 -5.34 -2.79
CA PHE A 22 -3.17 -4.40 -1.81
C PHE A 22 -2.23 -5.07 -0.79
N VAL A 23 -1.07 -4.46 -0.55
CA VAL A 23 -0.12 -4.84 0.51
C VAL A 23 0.16 -3.61 1.37
N GLU A 24 -0.08 -3.73 2.68
CA GLU A 24 0.03 -2.63 3.64
C GLU A 24 1.46 -2.14 3.92
N LYS A 25 2.45 -2.95 3.58
CA LYS A 25 3.86 -2.68 3.85
C LYS A 25 4.60 -2.63 2.53
N GLN A 26 5.65 -1.82 2.51
CA GLN A 26 6.57 -1.79 1.38
C GLN A 26 7.18 -3.17 1.20
N VAL A 27 7.00 -3.74 0.00
CA VAL A 27 7.69 -4.96 -0.41
C VAL A 27 9.14 -4.58 -0.72
N ARG A 28 10.08 -5.17 0.01
CA ARG A 28 11.51 -5.08 -0.30
C ARG A 28 11.87 -6.34 -1.07
N TYR A 29 12.30 -6.18 -2.32
CA TYR A 29 12.97 -7.26 -3.03
C TYR A 29 14.43 -7.16 -2.67
N ASP A 30 14.93 -8.13 -1.92
CA ASP A 30 16.37 -8.32 -1.82
C ASP A 30 16.79 -8.91 -3.17
N ASP A 31 17.16 -8.05 -4.10
CA ASP A 31 17.43 -8.43 -5.50
C ASP A 31 18.79 -9.13 -5.62
N GLY A 32 19.03 -10.16 -4.81
CA GLY A 32 20.11 -11.14 -4.96
C GLY A 32 21.50 -10.58 -5.27
N ARG A 33 21.79 -9.33 -4.89
CA ARG A 33 23.12 -8.71 -5.06
C ARG A 33 23.83 -8.74 -3.73
N VAL A 34 24.40 -9.94 -3.50
CA VAL A 34 25.53 -10.37 -2.67
C VAL A 34 25.64 -9.83 -1.25
#